data_AF-A0A4R3ZW68-F1
#
_entry.id   AF-A0A4R3ZW68-F1
#
_cell.length_a   1.000
_cell.length_b   1.000
_cell.length_c   1.000
_cell.angle_alpha   90.00
_cell.angle_beta   90.00
_cell.angle_gamma   90.00
#
_symmetry.space_group_name_H-M   'P 1'
#
loop_
_entity.id
_entity.type
_entity.pdbx_description
1 polymer ?
#
loop_
_entity_poly.entity_id
_entity_poly.type
_entity_poly.pdbx_seq_one_letter_code
_entity_poly.pdbx_strand_id
1 'polypeptide(L)' 'MRWYQGDGQHDLQVHPVSVANMAEEQGKLDELRQLAEDGVVTLRVADSYAPEDAWRAHERLEAGGTRGRLVIDFTR' A
#
# COMPACT_ATOMS: atom_id res chain seq x y z
N MET A 1 -1.38 -15.57 2.52
CA MET A 1 -2.63 -14.87 2.87
C MET A 1 -3.79 -15.85 2.81
N ARG A 2 -4.70 -15.81 3.78
CA ARG A 2 -5.95 -16.56 3.71
C ARG A 2 -7.05 -15.57 3.33
N TRP A 3 -7.52 -15.65 2.09
CA TRP A 3 -8.64 -14.85 1.58
C TRP A 3 -9.92 -15.26 2.34
N TYR A 4 -10.20 -14.61 3.47
CA TYR A 4 -11.43 -14.82 4.22
C TYR A 4 -12.61 -14.29 3.39
N GLN A 5 -13.60 -15.16 3.17
CA GLN A 5 -14.78 -14.85 2.35
C GLN A 5 -16.05 -14.65 3.19
N GLY A 6 -15.91 -14.63 4.52
CA GLY A 6 -17.04 -14.74 5.43
C GLY A 6 -17.34 -16.19 5.81
N ASP A 7 -18.09 -16.36 6.90
CA ASP A 7 -18.67 -17.63 7.35
C ASP A 7 -20.22 -17.61 7.30
N GLY A 8 -20.79 -16.51 6.78
CA GLY A 8 -22.24 -16.32 6.64
C GLY A 8 -22.96 -16.00 7.96
N GLN A 9 -22.23 -15.79 9.07
CA GLN A 9 -22.85 -15.41 10.33
C GLN A 9 -23.10 -13.90 10.43
N HIS A 10 -24.06 -13.55 11.30
CA HIS A 10 -24.36 -12.16 11.69
C HIS A 10 -24.78 -11.20 10.57
N ASP A 11 -25.29 -11.70 9.44
CA ASP A 11 -25.67 -10.87 8.28
C ASP A 11 -24.52 -9.97 7.78
N LEU A 12 -23.28 -10.43 7.97
CA LEU A 12 -22.07 -9.72 7.55
C LEU A 12 -21.77 -10.00 6.08
N GLN A 13 -21.69 -8.94 5.26
CA GLN A 13 -21.17 -9.03 3.90
C GLN A 13 -19.66 -8.78 3.88
N VAL A 14 -18.89 -9.79 3.45
CA VAL A 14 -17.44 -9.68 3.31
C VAL A 14 -17.10 -9.46 1.83
N HIS A 15 -16.44 -8.35 1.53
CA HIS A 15 -15.94 -8.04 0.19
C HIS A 15 -14.42 -8.20 0.14
N PRO A 16 -13.89 -9.34 -0.34
CA PRO A 16 -12.46 -9.49 -0.52
C PRO A 16 -11.97 -8.56 -1.62
N VAL A 17 -11.06 -7.65 -1.29
CA VAL A 17 -10.47 -6.71 -2.25
C VAL A 17 -9.10 -7.23 -2.68
N SER A 18 -8.91 -7.39 -3.99
CA SER A 18 -7.62 -7.69 -4.59
C SER A 18 -7.26 -6.61 -5.60
N VAL A 19 -6.09 -6.01 -5.44
CA VAL A 19 -5.57 -5.00 -6.39
C VAL A 19 -5.34 -5.62 -7.77
N ALA A 20 -5.05 -6.91 -7.85
CA ALA A 20 -4.86 -7.61 -9.12
C ALA A 20 -6.11 -7.58 -10.02
N ASN A 21 -7.32 -7.49 -9.43
CA ASN A 21 -8.57 -7.38 -10.20
C ASN A 21 -8.71 -6.02 -10.90
N MET A 22 -7.88 -5.04 -10.54
CA MET A 22 -7.92 -3.67 -11.03
C MET A 22 -6.60 -3.28 -11.73
N ALA A 23 -5.80 -4.27 -12.15
CA ALA A 23 -4.44 -4.02 -12.64
C ALA A 23 -4.40 -3.13 -13.90
N GLU A 24 -5.46 -3.15 -14.72
CA GLU A 24 -5.55 -2.40 -15.97
C GLU A 24 -6.24 -1.03 -15.82
N GLU A 25 -6.65 -0.66 -14.61
CA GLU A 25 -7.44 0.55 -14.33
C GLU A 25 -6.55 1.81 -14.23
N GLN A 26 -5.86 2.12 -15.32
CA GLN A 26 -4.91 3.23 -15.42
C GLN A 26 -5.55 4.59 -15.12
N GLY A 27 -6.81 4.79 -15.52
CA GLY A 27 -7.53 6.05 -15.25
C GLY A 27 -7.68 6.35 -13.76
N LYS A 28 -7.85 5.32 -12.92
CA LYS A 28 -7.93 5.48 -11.46
C LYS A 28 -6.57 5.86 -10.87
N LEU A 29 -5.48 5.33 -11.41
CA LEU A 29 -4.13 5.72 -10.99
C LEU A 29 -3.82 7.17 -11.40
N ASP A 30 -4.26 7.61 -12.57
CA ASP A 30 -4.08 8.99 -13.01
C ASP A 30 -4.88 9.98 -12.16
N GLU A 31 -6.10 9.63 -11.76
CA GLU A 31 -6.88 10.43 -10.82
C GLU A 31 -6.16 10.57 -9.47
N LEU A 32 -5.61 9.46 -8.94
CA LEU A 32 -4.82 9.50 -7.70
C LEU A 32 -3.54 10.35 -7.83
N ARG A 33 -2.89 10.34 -9.01
CA ARG A 33 -1.76 11.23 -9.31
C ARG A 33 -2.20 12.68 -9.22
N GLN A 34 -3.30 13.05 -9.90
CA GLN A 34 -3.80 14.42 -9.91
C GLN A 34 -4.16 14.90 -8.50
N LEU A 35 -4.87 14.07 -7.72
CA LEU A 35 -5.23 14.41 -6.34
C LEU A 35 -4.01 14.60 -5.42
N ALA A 36 -2.92 13.88 -5.67
CA ALA A 36 -1.66 14.05 -4.95
C ALA A 36 -0.95 15.36 -5.36
N GLU A 37 -0.92 15.67 -6.66
CA GLU A 37 -0.37 16.92 -7.20
C GLU A 37 -1.15 18.15 -6.72
N ASP A 38 -2.48 18.05 -6.65
CA ASP A 38 -3.37 19.08 -6.12
C ASP A 38 -3.30 19.22 -4.59
N GLY A 39 -2.53 18.36 -3.92
CA GLY A 39 -2.36 18.37 -2.46
C GLY A 39 -3.55 17.85 -1.66
N VAL A 40 -4.61 17.37 -2.32
CA VAL A 40 -5.78 16.74 -1.69
C VAL A 40 -5.38 15.44 -0.98
N VAL A 41 -4.50 14.66 -1.61
CA VAL A 41 -3.92 13.44 -1.04
C VAL A 41 -2.49 13.70 -0.58
N THR A 42 -2.28 13.75 0.73
CA THR A 42 -0.92 13.89 1.28
C THR A 42 -0.16 12.56 1.24
N LEU A 43 0.90 12.51 0.44
CA LEU A 43 1.84 11.39 0.43
C LEU A 43 2.71 11.41 1.70
N ARG A 44 2.93 10.23 2.32
CA ARG A 44 3.77 10.10 3.51
C ARG A 44 4.84 9.03 3.27
N VAL A 45 6.09 9.45 3.28
CA VAL A 45 7.26 8.57 3.29
C VAL A 45 7.78 8.54 4.72
N ALA A 46 7.81 7.34 5.31
CA ALA A 46 8.29 7.14 6.67
C ALA A 46 9.81 7.14 6.72
N ASP A 47 10.44 6.54 5.70
CA ASP A 47 11.88 6.52 5.51
C ASP A 47 12.24 6.01 4.10
N SER A 48 13.50 6.19 3.71
CA SER A 48 14.04 5.74 2.44
C SER A 48 15.40 5.05 2.62
N TYR A 49 15.55 3.89 2.02
CA TYR A 49 16.68 2.98 2.19
C TYR A 49 17.41 2.78 0.87
N ALA A 50 18.73 2.61 0.93
CA ALA A 50 19.49 2.12 -0.21
C ALA A 50 19.11 0.65 -0.51
N PRO A 51 19.33 0.14 -1.74
CA PRO A 51 19.00 -1.24 -2.09
C PRO A 51 19.64 -2.29 -1.17
N GLU A 52 20.89 -2.09 -0.74
CA GLU A 52 21.60 -2.95 0.20
C GLU A 52 20.99 -2.97 1.62
N ASP A 53 20.21 -1.94 1.97
CA ASP A 53 19.53 -1.79 3.25
C ASP A 53 18.06 -2.23 3.21
N ALA A 54 17.58 -2.82 2.11
CA ALA A 54 16.19 -3.23 1.97
C ALA A 54 15.71 -4.19 3.08
N TRP A 55 16.63 -4.97 3.66
CA TRP A 55 16.33 -5.85 4.80
C TRP A 55 15.88 -5.07 6.05
N ARG A 56 16.42 -3.86 6.28
CA ARG A 56 16.01 -2.99 7.40
C ARG A 56 14.61 -2.44 7.21
N ALA A 57 14.25 -2.10 5.97
CA ALA A 57 12.89 -1.70 5.63
C ALA A 57 11.90 -2.84 5.93
N HIS A 58 12.28 -4.08 5.61
CA HIS A 58 11.47 -5.26 5.90
C HIS A 58 11.33 -5.52 7.40
N GLU A 59 12.44 -5.52 8.15
CA GLU A 59 12.44 -5.70 9.61
C GLU A 59 11.53 -4.68 10.31
N ARG A 60 11.60 -3.40 9.90
CA ARG A 60 10.73 -2.34 10.42
C ARG A 60 9.26 -2.53 10.04
N LEU A 61 8.98 -3.04 8.84
CA LEU A 61 7.61 -3.34 8.42
C LEU A 61 7.01 -4.47 9.25
N GLU A 62 7.78 -5.54 9.47
CA GLU A 62 7.37 -6.70 10.28
C GLU A 62 7.12 -6.33 11.74
N ALA A 63 7.94 -5.43 12.31
CA ALA A 63 7.73 -4.91 13.66
C ALA A 63 6.42 -4.13 13.83
N GLY A 64 5.80 -3.68 12.72
CA GLY A 64 4.57 -2.90 12.73
C GLY A 64 4.76 -1.46 13.21
N GLY A 65 3.64 -0.73 13.40
CA GLY A 65 3.67 0.65 13.91
C GLY A 65 4.21 1.71 12.95
N THR A 66 4.61 1.33 11.73
CA THR A 66 5.10 2.27 10.73
C THR A 66 3.95 3.09 10.12
N ARG A 67 4.03 4.42 10.27
CA ARG A 67 3.13 5.35 9.61
C ARG A 67 3.78 5.92 8.35
N GLY A 68 3.26 5.56 7.18
CA GLY A 68 3.77 5.98 5.88
C GLY A 68 4.48 4.85 5.13
N ARG A 69 5.01 5.15 3.95
CA ARG A 69 5.69 4.17 3.09
C ARG A 69 7.18 4.09 3.42
N LEU A 70 7.71 2.87 3.48
CA LEU A 70 9.16 2.61 3.45
C LEU A 70 9.55 2.45 1.98
N VAL A 71 10.48 3.27 1.51
CA VAL A 71 10.84 3.33 0.09
C VAL A 71 12.26 2.80 -0.09
N ILE A 72 12.48 1.96 -1.10
CA ILE A 72 13.83 1.63 -1.56
C ILE A 72 14.17 2.61 -2.68
N ASP A 73 15.18 3.43 -2.47
CA ASP A 73 15.61 4.46 -3.40
C ASP A 73 16.85 4.00 -4.16
N PHE A 74 16.67 3.65 -5.44
CA PHE A 74 17.74 3.19 -6.34
C PHE A 74 18.51 4.34 -7.00
N THR A 75 18.14 5.60 -6.72
CA THR A 75 18.83 6.77 -7.26
C THR A 75 19.97 7.25 -6.37
N ARG A 76 20.09 6.66 -5.18
CA ARG A 76 21.13 6.96 -4.19
C ARG A 76 22.22 5.90 -4.19
#